data_AF-A0AAZ1Y2H7-F1
#
_entry.id   AF-A0AAZ1Y2H7-F1
#
_cell.length_a   1.000
_cell.length_b   1.000
_cell.length_c   1.000
_cell.angle_alpha   90.00
_cell.angle_beta   90.00
_cell.angle_gamma   90.00
#
_symmetry.space_group_name_H-M   'P 1'
#
loop_
_entity.id
_entity.type
_entity.pdbx_description
1 polymer ?
#
loop_
_entity_poly.entity_id
_entity_poly.type
_entity_poly.pdbx_seq_one_letter_code
_entity_poly.pdbx_strand_id
1 'polypeptide(L)'
;MKTFFTWLLLNVFLLLTAHCSHSYASKTDADITVFPTRLQFFEYESISFSCDGLNHQAKWRGVRNIEDFIPTCTNYTVTPTVNCTINNAFETDTGKYWCEDEDGWKSNALSITVTIGSVILESPAVPVMEGKTINLYCRKKAAPLNQTADFYKNDLKIGTSYFGKMTIHNVSKSDEGLYKCTILEAGESPESWLIVINKTLEEQNQEDMTVTLESPAHPVMEGETVVLSCLNETSASLPAVFYKDGLFIGTSSVGNMTIHQVYKSHEGLYKCTISGVGESSEKWLFVRGLPREACFCSDQFFHLLLLLRVVLTIVMVALLILLVGLLHCGKLGSRPKKNS
;
A
#
# COMPACT_ATOMS: atom_id res chain seq x y z
N MET A 1 -34.57 -30.66 35.54
CA MET A 1 -33.26 -29.97 35.37
C MET A 1 -32.65 -30.19 33.99
N LYS A 2 -32.63 -31.42 33.45
CA LYS A 2 -32.13 -31.71 32.08
C LYS A 2 -32.94 -31.06 30.95
N THR A 3 -34.27 -30.96 31.10
CA THR A 3 -35.18 -30.36 30.11
C THR A 3 -35.09 -28.83 30.01
N PHE A 4 -34.73 -28.17 31.10
CA PHE A 4 -34.54 -26.71 31.16
C PHE A 4 -33.21 -26.32 30.50
N PHE A 5 -32.17 -27.15 30.66
CA PHE A 5 -30.86 -26.95 30.06
C PHE A 5 -30.88 -27.17 28.54
N THR A 6 -31.66 -28.14 28.05
CA THR A 6 -31.87 -28.35 26.61
C THR A 6 -32.70 -27.24 25.97
N TRP A 7 -33.67 -26.65 26.68
CA TRP A 7 -34.42 -25.50 26.20
C TRP A 7 -33.60 -24.22 26.18
N LEU A 8 -32.70 -24.03 27.15
CA LEU A 8 -31.73 -22.94 27.17
C LEU A 8 -30.72 -23.07 26.03
N LEU A 9 -30.19 -24.28 25.77
CA LEU A 9 -29.25 -24.52 24.67
C LEU A 9 -29.90 -24.36 23.28
N LEU A 10 -31.17 -24.73 23.11
CA LEU A 10 -31.89 -24.53 21.84
C LEU A 10 -32.16 -23.03 21.57
N ASN A 11 -32.47 -22.25 22.62
CA ASN A 11 -32.60 -20.79 22.49
C ASN A 11 -31.24 -20.10 22.26
N VAL A 12 -30.17 -20.59 22.87
CA VAL A 12 -28.79 -20.10 22.62
C VAL A 12 -28.34 -20.44 21.19
N PHE A 13 -28.74 -21.58 20.63
CA PHE A 13 -28.41 -21.97 19.26
C PHE A 13 -29.26 -21.22 18.21
N LEU A 14 -30.52 -20.90 18.51
CA LEU A 14 -31.38 -20.04 17.68
C LEU A 14 -30.93 -18.56 17.66
N LEU A 15 -30.24 -18.09 18.71
CA LEU A 15 -29.61 -16.77 18.77
C LEU A 15 -28.28 -16.70 17.98
N LEU A 16 -27.75 -17.82 17.49
CA LEU A 16 -26.49 -17.90 16.73
C LEU A 16 -26.68 -17.97 15.22
N THR A 17 -27.91 -17.99 14.71
CA THR A 17 -28.17 -18.02 13.26
C THR A 17 -28.88 -16.76 12.79
N ALA A 18 -28.26 -16.13 11.79
CA ALA A 18 -28.80 -15.14 10.88
C ALA A 18 -28.91 -13.70 11.41
N HIS A 19 -27.78 -13.00 11.48
CA HIS A 19 -27.68 -11.67 10.86
C HIS A 19 -26.56 -11.74 9.81
N CYS A 20 -26.95 -12.04 8.57
CA CYS A 20 -26.12 -11.77 7.42
C CYS A 20 -26.16 -10.25 7.22
N SER A 21 -25.15 -9.55 7.70
CA SER A 21 -24.94 -8.14 7.33
C SER A 21 -24.66 -8.14 5.83
N HIS A 22 -25.68 -7.80 5.04
CA HIS A 22 -25.52 -7.42 3.65
C HIS A 22 -24.69 -6.12 3.68
N SER A 23 -23.36 -6.26 3.64
CA SER A 23 -22.49 -5.13 3.37
C SER A 23 -22.80 -4.70 1.95
N TYR A 24 -23.59 -3.64 1.80
CA TYR A 24 -23.59 -2.85 0.58
C TYR A 24 -22.15 -2.36 0.41
N ALA A 25 -21.38 -3.08 -0.41
CA ALA A 25 -20.10 -2.64 -0.87
C ALA A 25 -20.32 -1.30 -1.55
N SER A 26 -19.76 -0.25 -0.97
CA SER A 26 -19.66 1.05 -1.64
C SER A 26 -18.94 0.80 -2.96
N LYS A 27 -19.63 1.09 -4.06
CA LYS A 27 -19.14 0.96 -5.42
C LYS A 27 -17.99 1.97 -5.60
N THR A 28 -16.78 1.57 -5.23
CA THR A 28 -15.56 2.30 -5.59
C THR A 28 -15.24 1.97 -7.04
N ASP A 29 -15.11 3.01 -7.86
CA ASP A 29 -14.73 2.91 -9.27
C ASP A 29 -13.38 2.18 -9.37
N ALA A 30 -13.34 0.97 -9.93
CA ALA A 30 -12.06 0.32 -10.17
C ALA A 30 -11.41 0.95 -11.41
N ASP A 31 -10.11 1.17 -11.34
CA ASP A 31 -9.38 1.97 -12.31
C ASP A 31 -8.49 1.08 -13.19
N ILE A 32 -8.62 1.24 -14.52
CA ILE A 32 -7.68 0.69 -15.49
C ILE A 32 -6.59 1.73 -15.78
N THR A 33 -5.34 1.31 -15.69
CA THR A 33 -4.19 2.14 -16.06
C THR A 33 -3.44 1.51 -17.22
N VAL A 34 -2.74 2.35 -18.00
CA VAL A 34 -1.94 1.93 -19.15
C VAL A 34 -0.51 2.46 -19.04
N PHE A 35 0.44 1.63 -19.43
CA PHE A 35 1.85 1.94 -19.49
C PHE A 35 2.43 1.63 -20.88
N PRO A 36 3.19 2.55 -21.49
CA PRO A 36 3.35 3.97 -21.12
C PRO A 36 2.02 4.75 -20.96
N THR A 37 1.99 5.79 -20.11
CA THR A 37 0.78 6.58 -19.77
C THR A 37 0.31 7.50 -20.90
N ARG A 38 -0.09 6.88 -22.02
CA ARG A 38 -0.59 7.53 -23.25
C ARG A 38 -1.62 6.63 -23.94
N LEU A 39 -2.38 7.20 -24.87
CA LEU A 39 -3.46 6.49 -25.58
C LEU A 39 -3.10 6.09 -27.01
N GLN A 40 -2.01 6.63 -27.57
CA GLN A 40 -1.56 6.35 -28.92
C GLN A 40 -0.21 5.62 -28.91
N PHE A 41 -0.07 4.61 -29.77
CA PHE A 41 1.10 3.76 -29.88
C PHE A 41 1.48 3.54 -31.35
N PHE A 42 2.76 3.31 -31.59
CA PHE A 42 3.22 2.84 -32.90
C PHE A 42 3.08 1.32 -33.00
N GLU A 43 2.93 0.80 -34.21
CA GLU A 43 3.11 -0.63 -34.42
C GLU A 43 4.44 -1.14 -33.86
N TYR A 44 4.40 -2.36 -33.32
CA TYR A 44 5.48 -3.07 -32.65
C TYR A 44 5.90 -2.49 -31.29
N GLU A 45 5.16 -1.51 -30.74
CA GLU A 45 5.33 -1.11 -29.34
C GLU A 45 4.62 -2.07 -28.39
N SER A 46 5.14 -2.17 -27.17
CA SER A 46 4.51 -2.91 -26.08
C SER A 46 3.52 -2.02 -25.32
N ILE A 47 2.32 -2.54 -25.04
CA ILE A 47 1.29 -1.86 -24.25
C ILE A 47 0.99 -2.72 -23.03
N SER A 48 1.17 -2.16 -21.83
CA SER A 48 0.84 -2.84 -20.58
C SER A 48 -0.36 -2.17 -19.92
N PHE A 49 -1.31 -2.98 -19.49
CA PHE A 49 -2.49 -2.56 -18.75
C PHE A 49 -2.40 -3.10 -17.33
N SER A 50 -2.82 -2.31 -16.35
CA SER A 50 -2.94 -2.72 -14.95
C SER A 50 -4.35 -2.42 -14.45
N CYS A 51 -4.95 -3.41 -13.81
CA CYS A 51 -6.25 -3.32 -13.16
C CYS A 51 -6.05 -3.25 -11.65
N ASP A 52 -6.35 -2.12 -11.03
CA ASP A 52 -6.28 -1.96 -9.58
C ASP A 52 -7.69 -1.81 -9.00
N GLY A 53 -8.06 -2.74 -8.12
CA GLY A 53 -9.35 -2.78 -7.43
C GLY A 53 -9.18 -2.84 -5.92
N LEU A 54 -9.86 -1.95 -5.19
CA LEU A 54 -9.84 -1.90 -3.72
C LEU A 54 -10.55 -3.10 -3.06
N ASN A 55 -11.20 -3.97 -3.84
CA ASN A 55 -11.80 -5.18 -3.32
C ASN A 55 -10.77 -6.31 -3.31
N HIS A 56 -10.30 -6.67 -2.11
CA HIS A 56 -9.51 -7.88 -1.83
C HIS A 56 -10.19 -9.21 -2.19
N GLN A 57 -11.35 -9.18 -2.86
CA GLN A 57 -12.13 -10.32 -3.32
C GLN A 57 -12.36 -10.34 -4.84
N ALA A 58 -12.06 -9.24 -5.57
CA ALA A 58 -12.21 -9.21 -7.02
C ALA A 58 -11.06 -9.98 -7.66
N LYS A 59 -11.32 -11.24 -8.03
CA LYS A 59 -10.44 -11.97 -8.94
C LYS A 59 -10.68 -11.41 -10.35
N TRP A 60 -9.84 -10.48 -10.77
CA TRP A 60 -9.87 -9.99 -12.14
C TRP A 60 -9.65 -11.15 -13.11
N ARG A 61 -10.55 -11.27 -14.08
CA ARG A 61 -10.42 -12.24 -15.17
C ARG A 61 -9.35 -11.78 -16.15
N GLY A 62 -9.22 -10.48 -16.37
CA GLY A 62 -8.19 -9.87 -17.20
C GLY A 62 -8.64 -8.56 -17.83
N VAL A 63 -7.87 -8.10 -18.81
CA VAL A 63 -8.23 -6.97 -19.66
C VAL A 63 -8.85 -7.50 -20.95
N ARG A 64 -9.95 -6.88 -21.35
CA ARG A 64 -10.77 -7.32 -22.48
C ARG A 64 -10.89 -6.21 -23.52
N ASN A 65 -10.87 -6.58 -24.80
CA ASN A 65 -11.29 -5.73 -25.91
C ASN A 65 -12.61 -6.26 -26.53
N ILE A 66 -13.11 -5.61 -27.60
CA ILE A 66 -14.39 -6.00 -28.22
C ILE A 66 -14.34 -7.42 -28.80
N GLU A 67 -13.19 -7.86 -29.27
CA GLU A 67 -13.02 -9.15 -29.95
C GLU A 67 -12.73 -10.27 -28.94
N ASP A 68 -11.78 -10.08 -28.02
CA ASP A 68 -11.29 -11.11 -27.11
C ASP A 68 -10.61 -10.56 -25.83
N PHE A 69 -10.23 -11.48 -24.94
CA PHE A 69 -9.33 -11.16 -23.82
C PHE A 69 -7.89 -11.01 -24.29
N ILE A 70 -7.15 -10.07 -23.69
CA ILE A 70 -5.71 -9.95 -23.94
C ILE A 70 -5.03 -11.26 -23.50
N PRO A 71 -4.24 -11.90 -24.39
CA PRO A 71 -3.77 -13.28 -24.17
C PRO A 71 -2.74 -13.43 -23.05
N THR A 72 -1.95 -12.38 -22.79
CA THR A 72 -0.84 -12.40 -21.81
C THR A 72 -1.18 -11.57 -20.58
N CYS A 73 -2.00 -12.14 -19.69
CA CYS A 73 -2.25 -11.60 -18.36
C CYS A 73 -1.50 -12.40 -17.29
N THR A 74 -0.72 -11.74 -16.45
CA THR A 74 -0.08 -12.35 -15.28
C THR A 74 -0.90 -12.04 -14.03
N ASN A 75 -1.43 -13.08 -13.40
CA ASN A 75 -2.05 -12.98 -12.08
C ASN A 75 -1.01 -13.37 -11.03
N TYR A 76 -0.51 -12.39 -10.27
CA TYR A 76 0.31 -12.69 -9.10
C TYR A 76 -0.62 -13.11 -7.97
N THR A 77 -0.51 -14.36 -7.51
CA THR A 77 -1.35 -14.97 -6.45
C THR A 77 -1.31 -14.27 -5.08
N VAL A 78 -0.63 -13.12 -4.97
CA VAL A 78 -0.38 -12.38 -3.74
C VAL A 78 -0.92 -10.95 -3.79
N THR A 79 -1.30 -10.43 -4.97
CA THR A 79 -1.79 -9.04 -5.14
C THR A 79 -3.12 -8.99 -5.90
N PRO A 80 -4.06 -8.10 -5.54
CA PRO A 80 -5.35 -7.94 -6.24
C PRO A 80 -5.23 -7.24 -7.61
N THR A 81 -4.01 -7.12 -8.14
CA THR A 81 -3.69 -6.41 -9.38
C THR A 81 -3.46 -7.42 -10.51
N VAL A 82 -4.12 -7.22 -11.64
CA VAL A 82 -3.87 -8.00 -12.87
C VAL A 82 -3.20 -7.12 -13.90
N ASN A 83 -2.05 -7.60 -14.37
CA ASN A 83 -1.28 -6.95 -15.42
C ASN A 83 -1.43 -7.74 -16.71
N CYS A 84 -1.82 -7.07 -17.79
CA CYS A 84 -1.94 -7.66 -19.12
C CYS A 84 -1.08 -6.89 -20.11
N THR A 85 -0.36 -7.59 -20.98
CA THR A 85 0.57 -6.94 -21.93
C THR A 85 0.30 -7.39 -23.35
N ILE A 86 0.22 -6.44 -24.28
CA ILE A 86 0.36 -6.65 -25.72
C ILE A 86 1.83 -6.40 -26.05
N ASN A 87 2.56 -7.45 -26.45
CA ASN A 87 4.01 -7.34 -26.66
C ASN A 87 4.37 -6.58 -27.95
N ASN A 88 3.63 -6.86 -29.03
CA ASN A 88 3.78 -6.21 -30.33
C ASN A 88 2.40 -5.73 -30.76
N ALA A 89 2.14 -4.45 -30.59
CA ALA A 89 0.87 -3.87 -31.01
C ALA A 89 0.80 -3.78 -32.55
N PHE A 90 -0.36 -4.12 -33.10
CA PHE A 90 -0.72 -3.96 -34.51
C PHE A 90 -1.90 -3.00 -34.65
N GLU A 91 -2.10 -2.43 -35.84
CA GLU A 91 -3.25 -1.53 -36.10
C GLU A 91 -4.60 -2.15 -35.69
N THR A 92 -4.73 -3.48 -35.84
CA THR A 92 -5.90 -4.27 -35.42
C THR A 92 -6.16 -4.28 -33.91
N ASP A 93 -5.16 -3.96 -33.09
CA ASP A 93 -5.32 -3.82 -31.64
C ASP A 93 -5.95 -2.47 -31.25
N THR A 94 -6.25 -1.59 -32.20
CA THR A 94 -6.97 -0.33 -31.94
C THR A 94 -8.38 -0.62 -31.42
N GLY A 95 -8.75 -0.05 -30.27
CA GLY A 95 -10.06 -0.30 -29.69
C GLY A 95 -10.22 0.15 -28.25
N LYS A 96 -11.33 -0.26 -27.65
CA LYS A 96 -11.65 0.00 -26.24
C LYS A 96 -11.21 -1.15 -25.36
N TYR A 97 -10.61 -0.82 -24.22
CA TYR A 97 -10.05 -1.77 -23.26
C TYR A 97 -10.60 -1.49 -21.86
N TRP A 98 -11.08 -2.53 -21.18
CA TRP A 98 -11.54 -2.45 -19.78
C TRP A 98 -11.12 -3.71 -19.01
N CYS A 99 -11.04 -3.59 -17.69
CA CYS A 99 -10.87 -4.71 -16.78
C CYS A 99 -12.22 -5.38 -16.56
N GLU A 100 -12.25 -6.70 -16.61
CA GLU A 100 -13.43 -7.51 -16.32
C GLU A 100 -13.10 -8.52 -15.22
N ASP A 101 -13.96 -8.68 -14.22
CA ASP A 101 -13.80 -9.66 -13.14
C ASP A 101 -14.54 -10.99 -13.43
N GLU A 102 -14.45 -11.94 -12.51
CA GLU A 102 -15.15 -13.23 -12.61
C GLU A 102 -16.68 -13.06 -12.60
N ASP A 103 -17.19 -12.03 -11.92
CA ASP A 103 -18.62 -11.72 -11.75
C ASP A 103 -19.19 -10.85 -12.89
N GLY A 104 -18.36 -10.47 -13.87
CA GLY A 104 -18.75 -9.66 -15.03
C GLY A 104 -18.82 -8.16 -14.77
N TRP A 105 -18.28 -7.69 -13.65
CA TRP A 105 -18.08 -6.27 -13.38
C TRP A 105 -17.05 -5.67 -14.35
N LYS A 106 -17.23 -4.39 -14.73
CA LYS A 106 -16.38 -3.70 -15.71
C LYS A 106 -15.87 -2.36 -15.17
N SER A 107 -14.59 -2.10 -15.38
CA SER A 107 -13.96 -0.80 -15.06
C SER A 107 -14.37 0.30 -16.02
N ASN A 108 -13.88 1.51 -15.77
CA ASN A 108 -13.71 2.51 -16.82
C ASN A 108 -12.96 1.89 -18.03
N ALA A 109 -13.18 2.47 -19.21
CA ALA A 109 -12.60 1.97 -20.45
C ALA A 109 -11.62 2.99 -21.05
N LEU A 110 -10.47 2.50 -21.51
CA LEU A 110 -9.49 3.27 -22.27
C LEU A 110 -9.72 3.04 -23.76
N SER A 111 -9.55 4.08 -24.57
CA SER A 111 -9.55 3.96 -26.04
C SER A 111 -8.11 4.06 -26.54
N ILE A 112 -7.57 2.93 -27.00
CA ILE A 112 -6.20 2.80 -27.48
C ILE A 112 -6.18 2.87 -29.00
N THR A 113 -5.26 3.66 -29.55
CA THR A 113 -5.04 3.77 -30.99
C THR A 113 -3.63 3.32 -31.33
N VAL A 114 -3.52 2.30 -32.17
CA VAL A 114 -2.25 1.83 -32.72
C VAL A 114 -2.16 2.27 -34.17
N THR A 115 -1.14 3.05 -34.51
CA THR A 115 -1.00 3.66 -35.84
C THR A 115 0.17 3.07 -36.63
N ILE A 116 -0.08 2.84 -37.93
CA ILE A 116 0.95 2.60 -38.95
C ILE A 116 1.74 3.87 -39.30
N GLY A 117 1.24 5.03 -38.89
CA GLY A 117 1.84 6.33 -39.12
C GLY A 117 3.16 6.53 -38.38
N SER A 118 3.84 7.63 -38.71
CA SER A 118 5.13 7.98 -38.12
C SER A 118 5.04 8.99 -36.99
N VAL A 119 3.84 9.49 -36.66
CA VAL A 119 3.63 10.51 -35.63
C VAL A 119 2.52 10.06 -34.69
N ILE A 120 2.72 10.24 -33.38
CA ILE A 120 1.71 10.04 -32.34
C ILE A 120 1.61 11.28 -31.45
N LEU A 121 0.43 11.50 -30.88
CA LEU A 121 0.19 12.45 -29.80
C LEU A 121 0.16 11.71 -28.47
N GLU A 122 1.06 12.07 -27.56
CA GLU A 122 1.03 11.62 -26.17
C GLU A 122 0.19 12.61 -25.35
N SER A 123 -1.09 12.29 -25.20
CA SER A 123 -2.03 12.96 -24.29
C SER A 123 -2.20 12.15 -23.01
N PRO A 124 -2.61 12.77 -21.88
CA PRO A 124 -3.00 12.05 -20.68
C PRO A 124 -4.00 10.93 -20.98
N ALA A 125 -3.75 9.75 -20.42
CA ALA A 125 -4.64 8.58 -20.58
C ALA A 125 -5.85 8.63 -19.62
N VAL A 126 -5.80 9.50 -18.61
CA VAL A 126 -6.86 9.71 -17.62
C VAL A 126 -7.46 11.10 -17.78
N PRO A 127 -8.74 11.29 -17.38
CA PRO A 127 -9.36 12.61 -17.37
C PRO A 127 -8.57 13.62 -16.53
N VAL A 128 -8.57 14.88 -16.97
CA VAL A 128 -7.79 15.96 -16.34
C VAL A 128 -8.72 16.84 -15.51
N MET A 129 -8.36 17.12 -14.25
CA MET A 129 -9.10 18.06 -13.42
C MET A 129 -8.81 19.51 -13.82
N GLU A 130 -9.82 20.38 -13.71
CA GLU A 130 -9.64 21.83 -13.88
C GLU A 130 -8.58 22.42 -12.94
N GLY A 131 -7.91 23.46 -13.39
CA GLY A 131 -6.82 24.15 -12.68
C GLY A 131 -5.45 23.47 -12.80
N LYS A 132 -5.39 22.21 -13.26
CA LYS A 132 -4.12 21.51 -13.44
C LYS A 132 -3.35 22.01 -14.66
N THR A 133 -2.04 21.72 -14.69
CA THR A 133 -1.20 21.94 -15.87
C THR A 133 -0.89 20.58 -16.50
N ILE A 134 -1.07 20.47 -17.81
CA ILE A 134 -0.75 19.26 -18.57
C ILE A 134 0.23 19.55 -19.69
N ASN A 135 0.92 18.50 -20.13
CA ASN A 135 1.82 18.54 -21.27
C ASN A 135 1.32 17.56 -22.33
N LEU A 136 1.22 18.01 -23.57
CA LEU A 136 1.00 17.17 -24.74
C LEU A 136 2.33 17.04 -25.48
N TYR A 137 2.69 15.82 -25.86
CA TYR A 137 3.90 15.59 -26.64
C TYR A 137 3.59 15.06 -28.03
N CYS A 138 4.21 15.64 -29.04
CA CYS A 138 4.18 15.15 -30.40
C CYS A 138 5.45 14.35 -30.66
N ARG A 139 5.32 13.05 -30.88
CA ARG A 139 6.47 12.14 -31.02
C ARG A 139 6.49 11.54 -32.42
N LYS A 140 7.65 11.61 -33.08
CA LYS A 140 7.93 10.86 -34.31
C LYS A 140 8.56 9.51 -34.00
N LYS A 141 8.19 8.48 -34.77
CA LYS A 141 8.75 7.13 -34.71
C LYS A 141 10.27 7.18 -34.91
N ALA A 142 11.01 6.47 -34.05
CA ALA A 142 12.47 6.31 -34.12
C ALA A 142 13.30 7.62 -34.22
N ALA A 143 12.81 8.73 -33.66
CA ALA A 143 13.49 10.02 -33.65
C ALA A 143 13.78 10.51 -32.22
N PRO A 144 14.77 11.40 -32.02
CA PRO A 144 15.01 12.03 -30.72
C PRO A 144 13.79 12.85 -30.25
N LEU A 145 13.69 13.03 -28.94
CA LEU A 145 12.87 14.09 -28.35
C LEU A 145 13.39 15.44 -28.88
N ASN A 146 12.48 16.38 -29.17
CA ASN A 146 12.70 17.73 -29.76
C ASN A 146 12.53 17.82 -31.28
N GLN A 147 11.27 17.80 -31.74
CA GLN A 147 10.92 18.06 -33.13
C GLN A 147 9.92 19.20 -33.21
N THR A 148 10.07 20.05 -34.23
CA THR A 148 9.07 21.09 -34.50
C THR A 148 7.75 20.43 -34.88
N ALA A 149 6.73 20.70 -34.08
CA ALA A 149 5.39 20.17 -34.27
C ALA A 149 4.35 21.27 -34.17
N ASP A 150 3.36 21.20 -35.04
CA ASP A 150 2.15 22.01 -34.96
C ASP A 150 1.08 21.24 -34.20
N PHE A 151 0.42 21.89 -33.25
CA PHE A 151 -0.65 21.31 -32.44
C PHE A 151 -1.99 21.88 -32.85
N TYR A 152 -2.99 20.99 -32.88
CA TYR A 152 -4.35 21.31 -33.29
C TYR A 152 -5.34 20.86 -32.22
N LYS A 153 -6.40 21.64 -32.07
CA LYS A 153 -7.56 21.30 -31.27
C LYS A 153 -8.81 21.53 -32.11
N ASN A 154 -9.64 20.50 -32.27
CA ASN A 154 -10.84 20.54 -33.11
C ASN A 154 -10.52 21.11 -34.51
N ASP A 155 -9.46 20.57 -35.14
CA ASP A 155 -8.89 21.01 -36.43
C ASP A 155 -8.32 22.44 -36.49
N LEU A 156 -8.37 23.21 -35.41
CA LEU A 156 -7.80 24.55 -35.34
C LEU A 156 -6.38 24.50 -34.79
N LYS A 157 -5.41 25.09 -35.51
CA LYS A 157 -4.03 25.19 -35.05
C LYS A 157 -3.96 26.08 -33.80
N ILE A 158 -3.56 25.51 -32.67
CA ILE A 158 -3.43 26.21 -31.39
C ILE A 158 -2.00 26.70 -31.12
N GLY A 159 -1.01 26.18 -31.83
CA GLY A 159 0.36 26.68 -31.74
C GLY A 159 1.40 25.77 -32.39
N THR A 160 2.64 26.25 -32.41
CA THR A 160 3.82 25.52 -32.88
C THR A 160 4.80 25.38 -31.74
N SER A 161 5.32 24.17 -31.52
CA SER A 161 6.35 23.90 -30.51
C SER A 161 7.61 23.36 -31.19
N TYR A 162 8.76 23.97 -30.90
CA TYR A 162 10.06 23.53 -31.42
C TYR A 162 10.62 22.28 -30.73
N PHE A 163 10.06 21.91 -29.58
CA PHE A 163 10.49 20.75 -28.80
C PHE A 163 9.48 19.60 -28.85
N GLY A 164 8.42 19.74 -29.64
CA GLY A 164 7.35 18.75 -29.71
C GLY A 164 6.56 18.65 -28.40
N LYS A 165 6.56 19.71 -27.58
CA LYS A 165 5.89 19.79 -26.28
C LYS A 165 4.97 21.01 -26.24
N MET A 166 3.69 20.81 -25.98
CA MET A 166 2.72 21.87 -25.73
C MET A 166 2.26 21.79 -24.28
N THR A 167 2.31 22.90 -23.55
CA THR A 167 1.85 22.98 -22.17
C THR A 167 0.54 23.75 -22.10
N ILE A 168 -0.49 23.16 -21.52
CA ILE A 168 -1.75 23.83 -21.21
C ILE A 168 -1.77 24.10 -19.71
N HIS A 169 -1.71 25.37 -19.34
CA HIS A 169 -1.74 25.81 -17.96
C HIS A 169 -3.17 26.10 -17.53
N ASN A 170 -3.48 25.85 -16.25
CA ASN A 170 -4.78 26.15 -15.65
C ASN A 170 -5.94 25.61 -16.51
N VAL A 171 -5.89 24.31 -16.81
CA VAL A 171 -6.86 23.59 -17.65
C VAL A 171 -8.28 23.94 -17.22
N SER A 172 -9.13 24.22 -18.18
CA SER A 172 -10.53 24.59 -17.99
C SER A 172 -11.43 23.66 -18.81
N LYS A 173 -12.74 23.64 -18.54
CA LYS A 173 -13.68 22.88 -19.36
C LYS A 173 -13.65 23.27 -20.84
N SER A 174 -13.22 24.50 -21.14
CA SER A 174 -13.05 24.96 -22.52
C SER A 174 -11.91 24.23 -23.23
N ASP A 175 -10.94 23.66 -22.52
CA ASP A 175 -9.80 22.89 -23.05
C ASP A 175 -10.17 21.47 -23.47
N GLU A 176 -11.36 20.98 -23.12
CA GLU A 176 -11.86 19.69 -23.62
C GLU A 176 -12.01 19.70 -25.16
N GLY A 177 -11.64 18.60 -25.81
CA GLY A 177 -11.79 18.45 -27.27
C GLY A 177 -10.85 17.43 -27.92
N LEU A 178 -10.88 17.37 -29.26
CA LEU A 178 -10.03 16.51 -30.07
C LEU A 178 -8.70 17.18 -30.34
N TYR A 179 -7.61 16.54 -29.94
CA TYR A 179 -6.25 17.02 -30.17
C TYR A 179 -5.51 16.13 -31.15
N LYS A 180 -4.69 16.76 -32.01
CA LYS A 180 -3.69 16.08 -32.85
C LYS A 180 -2.48 16.98 -33.04
N CYS A 181 -1.41 16.41 -33.57
CA CYS A 181 -0.23 17.17 -33.96
C CYS A 181 0.29 16.74 -35.33
N THR A 182 0.99 17.65 -36.00
CA THR A 182 1.70 17.37 -37.25
C THR A 182 3.16 17.71 -37.12
N ILE A 183 3.99 16.86 -37.73
CA ILE A 183 5.42 17.10 -37.90
C ILE A 183 5.70 17.18 -39.39
N LEU A 184 6.39 18.24 -39.80
CA LEU A 184 6.75 18.44 -41.21
C LEU A 184 7.49 17.21 -41.74
N GLU A 185 7.14 16.76 -42.95
CA GLU A 185 7.68 15.56 -43.62
C GLU A 185 7.38 14.21 -42.94
N ALA A 186 6.83 14.18 -41.73
CA ALA A 186 6.50 12.94 -41.02
C ALA A 186 5.00 12.63 -41.00
N GLY A 187 4.14 13.64 -41.16
CA GLY A 187 2.68 13.49 -41.22
C GLY A 187 1.97 13.95 -39.96
N GLU A 188 0.71 13.49 -39.81
CA GLU A 188 -0.17 13.82 -38.69
C GLU A 188 -0.32 12.63 -37.72
N SER A 189 -0.53 12.94 -36.44
CA SER A 189 -0.97 11.96 -35.46
C SER A 189 -2.46 11.65 -35.63
N PRO A 190 -2.91 10.46 -35.20
CA PRO A 190 -4.32 10.25 -34.89
C PRO A 190 -4.84 11.30 -33.90
N GLU A 191 -6.17 11.45 -33.85
CA GLU A 191 -6.82 12.33 -32.89
C GLU A 191 -6.99 11.65 -31.53
N SER A 192 -6.88 12.43 -30.45
CA SER A 192 -7.10 11.99 -29.07
C SER A 192 -8.03 12.96 -28.37
N TRP A 193 -9.08 12.44 -27.74
CA TRP A 193 -10.02 13.28 -26.98
C TRP A 193 -9.47 13.57 -25.58
N LEU A 194 -9.19 14.84 -25.29
CA LEU A 194 -8.83 15.29 -23.95
C LEU A 194 -10.10 15.54 -23.14
N ILE A 195 -10.33 14.75 -22.09
CA ILE A 195 -11.48 14.92 -21.18
C ILE A 195 -11.09 15.82 -20.02
N VAL A 196 -11.91 16.84 -19.73
CA VAL A 196 -11.73 17.73 -18.57
C VAL A 196 -12.88 17.56 -17.59
N ILE A 197 -12.55 17.26 -16.33
CA ILE A 197 -13.51 17.15 -15.22
C ILE A 197 -13.54 18.48 -14.47
N ASN A 198 -14.75 19.02 -14.30
CA ASN A 198 -14.98 20.24 -13.54
C ASN A 198 -14.49 20.05 -12.09
N LYS A 199 -13.85 21.07 -11.54
CA LYS A 199 -13.52 21.06 -10.11
C LYS A 199 -14.83 21.13 -9.33
N THR A 200 -15.14 20.11 -8.53
CA THR A 200 -16.36 20.15 -7.70
C THR A 200 -16.21 21.23 -6.62
N LEU A 201 -17.33 21.80 -6.15
CA LEU A 201 -17.30 22.79 -5.07
C LEU A 201 -16.73 22.22 -3.74
N GLU A 202 -16.70 20.89 -3.62
CA GLU A 202 -16.00 20.17 -2.55
C GLU A 202 -14.47 20.31 -2.70
N GLU A 203 -13.94 20.26 -3.92
CA GLU A 203 -12.51 20.45 -4.23
C GLU A 203 -12.08 21.93 -4.31
N GLN A 204 -12.99 22.88 -4.55
CA GLN A 204 -12.67 24.32 -4.52
C GLN A 204 -12.41 24.85 -3.10
N ASN A 205 -13.06 24.27 -2.08
CA ASN A 205 -12.76 24.56 -0.68
C ASN A 205 -11.60 23.73 -0.12
N GLN A 206 -11.02 22.84 -0.93
CA GLN A 206 -9.99 21.87 -0.54
C GLN A 206 -8.56 22.39 -0.70
N GLU A 207 -8.36 23.42 -1.52
CA GLU A 207 -7.02 23.92 -1.88
C GLU A 207 -6.39 24.82 -0.79
N ASP A 208 -7.11 25.11 0.29
CA ASP A 208 -6.63 25.86 1.48
C ASP A 208 -6.74 25.03 2.77
N MET A 209 -6.88 23.70 2.67
CA MET A 209 -7.16 22.84 3.81
C MET A 209 -5.95 21.95 4.13
N THR A 210 -5.20 22.33 5.18
CA THR A 210 -3.94 21.66 5.54
C THR A 210 -4.16 20.44 6.45
N VAL A 211 -3.54 19.31 6.12
CA VAL A 211 -3.55 18.11 6.97
C VAL A 211 -2.36 18.19 7.92
N THR A 212 -2.61 18.08 9.22
CA THR A 212 -1.56 18.12 10.24
C THR A 212 -1.53 16.82 11.03
N LEU A 213 -0.35 16.19 11.10
CA LEU A 213 -0.10 15.08 12.02
C LEU A 213 0.31 15.65 13.37
N GLU A 214 -0.42 15.34 14.43
CA GLU A 214 0.02 15.56 15.81
C GLU A 214 0.71 14.30 16.34
N SER A 215 1.94 14.49 16.81
CA SER A 215 2.75 13.48 17.47
C SER A 215 3.25 14.05 18.81
N PRO A 216 3.62 13.21 19.80
CA PRO A 216 4.18 13.69 21.06
C PRO A 216 5.38 14.62 20.83
N ALA A 217 5.38 15.78 21.49
CA ALA A 217 6.44 16.78 21.33
C ALA A 217 7.76 16.38 22.04
N HIS A 218 7.71 15.41 22.94
CA HIS A 218 8.85 14.91 23.70
C HIS A 218 9.15 13.45 23.35
N PRO A 219 10.41 12.99 23.48
CA PRO A 219 10.75 11.60 23.25
C PRO A 219 9.97 10.65 24.16
N VAL A 220 9.38 9.63 23.55
CA VAL A 220 8.53 8.62 24.21
C VAL A 220 9.41 7.52 24.80
N MET A 221 9.09 7.04 25.99
CA MET A 221 9.82 5.94 26.63
C MET A 221 9.29 4.58 26.14
N GLU A 222 10.16 3.57 26.08
CA GLU A 222 9.71 2.21 25.78
C GLU A 222 8.67 1.71 26.80
N GLY A 223 7.61 1.06 26.31
CA GLY A 223 6.47 0.57 27.08
C GLY A 223 5.28 1.55 27.15
N GLU A 224 5.46 2.82 26.78
CA GLU A 224 4.36 3.79 26.77
C GLU A 224 3.38 3.55 25.61
N THR A 225 2.19 4.12 25.70
CA THR A 225 1.21 4.14 24.60
C THR A 225 1.23 5.51 23.95
N VAL A 226 1.39 5.54 22.62
CA VAL A 226 1.37 6.77 21.83
C VAL A 226 0.10 6.83 21.01
N VAL A 227 -0.50 8.02 20.94
CA VAL A 227 -1.56 8.33 19.98
C VAL A 227 -1.02 9.33 18.97
N LEU A 228 -1.18 9.01 17.70
CA LEU A 228 -0.93 9.89 16.57
C LEU A 228 -2.28 10.37 16.05
N SER A 229 -2.47 11.69 15.97
CA SER A 229 -3.74 12.28 15.53
C SER A 229 -3.56 12.98 14.20
N CYS A 230 -4.30 12.55 13.18
CA CYS A 230 -4.33 13.16 11.86
C CYS A 230 -5.49 14.14 11.81
N LEU A 231 -5.17 15.42 11.88
CA LEU A 231 -6.14 16.49 12.02
C LEU A 231 -6.25 17.31 10.75
N ASN A 232 -7.42 17.92 10.61
CA ASN A 232 -7.72 18.93 9.63
C ASN A 232 -8.37 20.12 10.36
N GLU A 233 -8.15 21.35 9.89
CA GLU A 233 -8.65 22.58 10.50
C GLU A 233 -10.17 22.60 10.71
N THR A 234 -10.92 21.89 9.87
CA THR A 234 -12.39 21.86 9.94
C THR A 234 -12.96 20.68 10.74
N SER A 235 -12.19 19.61 10.97
CA SER A 235 -12.65 18.46 11.75
C SER A 235 -11.51 17.51 12.17
N ALA A 236 -11.52 17.11 13.44
CA ALA A 236 -10.56 16.18 14.04
C ALA A 236 -10.91 14.69 13.87
N SER A 237 -12.01 14.37 13.18
CA SER A 237 -12.57 13.01 13.12
C SER A 237 -12.87 12.62 11.67
N LEU A 238 -11.82 12.52 10.85
CA LEU A 238 -11.90 12.05 9.47
C LEU A 238 -11.17 10.71 9.31
N PRO A 239 -11.59 9.86 8.35
CA PRO A 239 -10.83 8.68 7.99
C PRO A 239 -9.42 9.05 7.53
N ALA A 240 -8.40 8.52 8.20
CA ALA A 240 -7.01 8.78 7.91
C ALA A 240 -6.22 7.47 7.73
N VAL A 241 -5.26 7.51 6.83
CA VAL A 241 -4.30 6.43 6.55
C VAL A 241 -2.95 6.86 7.12
N PHE A 242 -2.28 5.98 7.86
CA PHE A 242 -1.00 6.27 8.50
C PHE A 242 0.14 5.50 7.85
N TYR A 243 1.29 6.17 7.78
CA TYR A 243 2.53 5.63 7.22
C TYR A 243 3.69 5.84 8.21
N LYS A 244 4.62 4.89 8.22
CA LYS A 244 5.92 4.96 8.92
C LYS A 244 7.03 4.66 7.91
N ASP A 245 7.98 5.57 7.77
CA ASP A 245 9.13 5.44 6.86
C ASP A 245 8.69 5.10 5.42
N GLY A 246 7.57 5.69 4.98
CA GLY A 246 6.94 5.44 3.68
C GLY A 246 6.11 4.16 3.56
N LEU A 247 6.09 3.30 4.59
CA LEU A 247 5.32 2.06 4.62
C LEU A 247 3.96 2.27 5.31
N PHE A 248 2.90 1.71 4.74
CA PHE A 248 1.56 1.71 5.35
C PHE A 248 1.54 0.93 6.67
N ILE A 249 0.97 1.53 7.72
CA ILE A 249 0.87 0.91 9.06
C ILE A 249 -0.55 0.75 9.58
N GLY A 250 -1.55 1.40 8.97
CA GLY A 250 -2.94 1.24 9.39
C GLY A 250 -3.86 2.38 8.94
N THR A 251 -5.16 2.15 9.08
CA THR A 251 -6.23 3.12 8.81
C THR A 251 -7.05 3.37 10.06
N SER A 252 -7.50 4.60 10.28
CA SER A 252 -8.39 4.99 11.37
C SER A 252 -9.60 5.72 10.83
N SER A 253 -10.81 5.33 11.24
CA SER A 253 -12.05 6.02 10.85
C SER A 253 -12.26 7.36 11.57
N VAL A 254 -11.50 7.60 12.65
CA VAL A 254 -11.61 8.79 13.52
C VAL A 254 -10.35 9.63 13.49
N GLY A 255 -9.39 9.32 12.62
CA GLY A 255 -8.17 10.11 12.47
C GLY A 255 -7.12 9.86 13.56
N ASN A 256 -7.32 8.93 14.49
CA ASN A 256 -6.36 8.63 15.56
C ASN A 256 -5.80 7.20 15.44
N MET A 257 -4.48 7.06 15.54
CA MET A 257 -3.76 5.78 15.55
C MET A 257 -3.05 5.59 16.88
N THR A 258 -3.31 4.45 17.54
CA THR A 258 -2.71 4.15 18.84
C THR A 258 -1.66 3.05 18.71
N ILE A 259 -0.44 3.35 19.12
CA ILE A 259 0.66 2.39 19.24
C ILE A 259 0.76 2.00 20.71
N HIS A 260 0.30 0.80 21.04
CA HIS A 260 0.42 0.23 22.38
C HIS A 260 1.81 -0.34 22.60
N GLN A 261 2.41 -0.08 23.77
CA GLN A 261 3.73 -0.60 24.15
C GLN A 261 4.82 -0.26 23.12
N VAL A 262 5.19 1.01 23.07
CA VAL A 262 6.22 1.54 22.16
C VAL A 262 7.58 0.89 22.45
N TYR A 263 8.35 0.63 21.39
CA TYR A 263 9.69 0.03 21.41
C TYR A 263 10.61 0.85 20.52
N LYS A 264 11.93 0.69 20.63
CA LYS A 264 12.90 1.39 19.77
C LYS A 264 12.63 1.19 18.27
N SER A 265 12.07 0.06 17.85
CA SER A 265 11.67 -0.21 16.47
C SER A 265 10.53 0.69 15.94
N HIS A 266 9.76 1.31 16.83
CA HIS A 266 8.69 2.24 16.48
C HIS A 266 9.20 3.66 16.21
N GLU A 267 10.48 3.95 16.45
CA GLU A 267 11.10 5.21 16.01
C GLU A 267 11.14 5.30 14.47
N GLY A 268 10.85 6.47 13.92
CA GLY A 268 10.83 6.72 12.48
C GLY A 268 10.04 7.97 12.07
N LEU A 269 9.93 8.20 10.77
CA LEU A 269 9.13 9.27 10.17
C LEU A 269 7.69 8.82 9.96
N TYR A 270 6.76 9.54 10.56
CA TYR A 270 5.34 9.29 10.42
C TYR A 270 4.70 10.37 9.57
N LYS A 271 3.74 9.95 8.73
CA LYS A 271 2.82 10.87 8.05
C LYS A 271 1.44 10.24 7.96
N CYS A 272 0.43 11.07 7.75
CA CYS A 272 -0.91 10.60 7.51
C CYS A 272 -1.51 11.24 6.27
N THR A 273 -2.45 10.55 5.65
CA THR A 273 -3.20 11.04 4.50
C THR A 273 -4.69 10.94 4.77
N ILE A 274 -5.43 11.99 4.45
CA ILE A 274 -6.90 12.01 4.51
C ILE A 274 -7.40 12.00 3.06
N SER A 275 -8.20 11.01 2.70
CA SER A 275 -8.72 10.84 1.35
C SER A 275 -9.49 12.08 0.91
N GLY A 276 -9.14 12.60 -0.28
CA GLY A 276 -9.74 13.82 -0.82
C GLY A 276 -9.19 15.13 -0.24
N VAL A 277 -8.43 15.12 0.87
CA VAL A 277 -7.86 16.33 1.48
C VAL A 277 -6.39 16.50 1.15
N GLY A 278 -5.58 15.46 1.35
CA GLY A 278 -4.14 15.52 1.10
C GLY A 278 -3.32 14.76 2.13
N GLU A 279 -2.02 15.06 2.16
CA GLU A 279 -1.06 14.44 3.08
C GLU A 279 -0.50 15.44 4.10
N SER A 280 -0.19 14.96 5.30
CA SER A 280 0.50 15.75 6.31
C SER A 280 2.00 15.83 6.02
N SER A 281 2.65 16.89 6.50
CA SER A 281 4.11 16.90 6.66
C SER A 281 4.57 15.73 7.54
N GLU A 282 5.75 15.20 7.24
CA GLU A 282 6.33 14.10 8.00
C GLU A 282 6.80 14.59 9.39
N LYS A 283 6.56 13.79 10.43
CA LYS A 283 7.04 14.04 11.79
C LYS A 283 7.81 12.85 12.33
N TRP A 284 8.96 13.14 12.94
CA TRP A 284 9.80 12.12 13.55
C TRP A 284 9.29 11.75 14.95
N LEU A 285 9.03 10.47 15.20
CA LEU A 285 8.70 9.96 16.54
C LEU A 285 9.98 9.50 17.24
N PHE A 286 10.45 10.26 18.21
CA PHE A 286 11.64 9.90 19.00
C PHE A 286 11.28 8.88 20.09
N VAL A 287 11.97 7.73 20.10
CA VAL A 287 11.81 6.72 21.15
C VAL A 287 13.11 6.59 21.95
N ARG A 288 13.03 6.85 23.25
CA ARG A 288 14.11 6.56 24.20
C ARG A 288 13.91 5.17 24.75
N GLY A 289 14.93 4.34 24.58
CA GLY A 289 15.07 3.15 25.41
C GLY A 289 15.04 3.59 26.87
N LEU A 290 14.41 2.79 27.74
CA LEU A 290 14.67 2.95 29.16
C LEU A 290 16.20 2.98 29.32
N PRO A 291 16.77 3.94 30.09
CA PRO A 291 18.15 3.77 30.50
C PRO A 291 18.22 2.36 31.06
N ARG A 292 19.14 1.56 30.51
CA ARG A 292 19.61 0.38 31.22
C ARG A 292 20.25 0.91 32.51
N GLU A 293 19.44 1.25 33.51
CA GLU A 293 19.72 0.67 34.81
C GLU A 293 19.88 -0.80 34.52
N ALA A 294 21.11 -1.27 34.71
CA ALA A 294 21.47 -2.66 34.50
C ALA A 294 20.28 -3.53 34.91
N CYS A 295 19.84 -4.40 34.00
CA CYS A 295 18.79 -5.36 34.30
C CYS A 295 19.16 -6.09 35.60
N PHE A 296 18.62 -5.64 36.74
CA PHE A 296 18.66 -6.33 38.02
C PHE A 296 17.58 -7.41 38.03
N CYS A 297 17.47 -8.18 36.94
CA CYS A 297 16.64 -9.38 36.84
C CYS A 297 17.45 -10.60 36.38
N SER A 298 18.76 -10.58 36.61
CA SER A 298 19.58 -11.80 36.55
C SER A 298 20.45 -11.99 37.80
N ASP A 299 20.91 -10.94 38.47
CA ASP A 299 21.97 -11.09 39.49
C ASP A 299 21.48 -11.66 40.83
N GLN A 300 20.27 -11.32 41.30
CA GLN A 300 19.75 -11.84 42.56
C GLN A 300 19.31 -13.31 42.46
N PHE A 301 18.79 -13.71 41.31
CA PHE A 301 18.48 -15.13 41.04
C PHE A 301 19.77 -15.93 40.84
N PHE A 302 20.80 -15.35 40.20
CA PHE A 302 22.12 -15.96 40.05
C PHE A 302 22.83 -16.12 41.40
N HIS A 303 22.83 -15.09 42.26
CA HIS A 303 23.38 -15.17 43.61
C HIS A 303 22.64 -16.18 44.49
N LEU A 304 21.31 -16.27 44.40
CA LEU A 304 20.53 -17.28 45.11
C LEU A 304 20.86 -18.69 44.61
N LEU A 305 20.98 -18.90 43.30
CA LEU A 305 21.43 -20.15 42.69
C LEU A 305 22.88 -20.50 43.04
N LEU A 306 23.76 -19.51 43.13
CA LEU A 306 25.17 -19.69 43.50
C LEU A 306 25.29 -20.08 44.98
N LEU A 307 24.55 -19.40 45.87
CA LEU A 307 24.48 -19.75 47.29
C LEU A 307 23.88 -21.14 47.48
N LEU A 308 22.80 -21.47 46.77
CA LEU A 308 22.18 -22.80 46.82
C LEU A 308 23.15 -23.88 46.33
N ARG A 309 23.88 -23.64 45.23
CA ARG A 309 24.94 -24.54 44.74
C ARG A 309 26.06 -24.71 45.76
N VAL A 310 26.56 -23.63 46.36
CA VAL A 310 27.63 -23.68 47.36
C VAL A 310 27.18 -24.50 48.57
N VAL A 311 25.98 -24.26 49.09
CA VAL A 311 25.41 -25.02 50.22
C VAL A 311 25.28 -26.50 49.87
N LEU A 312 24.74 -26.84 48.69
CA LEU A 312 24.64 -28.22 48.20
C LEU A 312 26.01 -28.89 48.11
N THR A 313 27.03 -28.20 47.61
CA THR A 313 28.39 -28.76 47.52
C THR A 313 28.99 -29.01 48.90
N ILE A 314 28.79 -28.11 49.87
CA ILE A 314 29.28 -28.30 51.24
C ILE A 314 28.61 -29.51 51.90
N VAL A 315 27.29 -29.65 51.74
CA VAL A 315 26.54 -30.80 52.29
C VAL A 315 27.01 -32.11 51.66
N MET A 316 27.19 -32.15 50.33
CA MET A 316 27.68 -33.35 49.64
C MET A 316 29.09 -33.73 50.08
N VAL A 317 29.99 -32.77 50.25
CA VAL A 317 31.34 -33.02 50.76
C VAL A 317 31.30 -33.53 52.21
N ALA A 318 30.47 -32.94 53.07
CA ALA A 318 30.30 -33.40 54.45
C ALA A 318 29.75 -34.85 54.51
N LEU A 319 28.77 -35.18 53.66
CA LEU A 319 28.24 -36.54 53.54
C LEU A 319 29.29 -37.53 53.01
N LEU A 320 30.11 -37.12 52.05
CA LEU A 320 31.22 -37.94 51.55
C LEU A 320 32.27 -38.16 52.64
N ILE A 321 32.63 -37.14 53.42
CA ILE A 321 33.55 -37.29 54.54
C ILE A 321 32.97 -38.21 55.61
N LEU A 322 31.67 -38.11 55.91
CA LEU A 322 30.97 -39.02 56.81
C LEU A 322 30.96 -40.45 56.27
N LEU A 323 30.67 -40.65 54.99
CA LEU A 323 30.70 -41.97 54.34
C LEU A 323 32.10 -42.56 54.34
N VAL A 324 33.13 -41.78 54.02
CA VAL A 324 34.53 -42.19 54.08
C VAL A 324 34.93 -42.50 55.53
N GLY A 325 34.48 -41.70 56.49
CA GLY A 325 34.65 -41.95 57.92
C GLY A 325 33.98 -43.24 58.38
N LEU A 326 32.76 -43.51 57.94
CA LEU A 326 32.03 -44.74 58.21
C LEU A 326 32.67 -45.95 57.50
N LEU A 327 33.21 -45.78 56.30
CA LEU A 327 33.95 -46.81 55.57
C LEU A 327 35.32 -47.10 56.20
N HIS A 328 36.02 -46.08 56.71
CA HIS A 328 37.27 -46.24 57.46
C HIS A 328 37.04 -46.83 58.85
N CYS A 329 35.99 -46.42 59.57
CA CYS A 329 35.57 -47.06 60.82
C CYS A 329 35.08 -48.50 60.60
N GLY A 330 34.38 -48.77 59.49
CA GLY A 330 33.98 -50.11 59.08
C GLY A 330 35.17 -51.03 58.73
N LYS A 331 36.30 -50.45 58.30
CA LYS A 331 37.56 -51.19 58.06
C LYS A 331 38.44 -51.38 59.30
N LEU A 332 38.16 -50.70 60.42
CA LEU A 332 38.85 -50.91 61.71
C LEU A 332 38.12 -51.86 62.67
N GLY A 333 36.90 -52.32 62.34
CA GLY A 333 36.16 -53.32 63.12
C GLY A 333 36.41 -54.78 62.74
N SER A 334 37.22 -55.07 61.73
CA SER A 334 37.52 -56.44 61.30
C SER A 334 38.98 -56.83 61.57
N ARG A 335 39.24 -57.25 62.82
CA ARG A 335 40.40 -58.09 63.16
C ARG A 335 40.04 -59.10 64.26
N PRO A 336 40.76 -60.23 64.32
CA PRO A 336 40.16 -61.55 64.24
C PRO A 336 40.17 -62.30 65.57
N LYS A 337 39.38 -63.38 65.62
CA LYS A 337 39.52 -64.50 66.57
C LYS A 337 41.00 -64.80 66.85
N LYS A 338 41.37 -64.82 68.14
CA LYS A 338 42.48 -65.65 68.61
C LYS A 338 41.93 -66.67 69.58
N ASN A 339 42.06 -67.92 69.15
CA ASN A 339 41.93 -69.13 69.95
C ASN A 339 43.04 -69.18 70.99
N SER A 340 42.70 -69.52 72.23
CA SER A 340 43.31 -70.62 73.00
C SER A 340 42.53 -70.78 74.30
#